data_AF-R9K5X6-F1
#
_entry.id   AF-R9K5X6-F1
#
_cell.length_a   1.000
_cell.length_b   1.000
_cell.length_c   1.000
_cell.angle_alpha   90.00
_cell.angle_beta   90.00
_cell.angle_gamma   90.00
#
_symmetry.space_group_name_H-M   'P 1'
#
loop_
_entity.id
_entity.type
_entity.pdbx_description
1 polymer ?
#
loop_
_entity_poly.entity_id
_entity_poly.type
_entity_poly.pdbx_seq_one_letter_code
_entity_poly.pdbx_strand_id
1 'polypeptide(L)' 'MQEKIEERHKEITHIQNTIWAAYKDFLVDQNVKAYTQKMSLLTKKYQEKGDLLLKSFAENEAITWCPVINEFAEEFRNSQ' A
#
# COMPACT_ATOMS: atom_id res chain seq x y z
N MET A 1 -6.57 -21.57 17.33
CA MET A 1 -6.83 -20.12 17.46
C MET A 1 -5.54 -19.33 17.29
N GLN A 2 -4.47 -19.70 17.99
CA GLN A 2 -3.13 -19.11 17.84
C GLN A 2 -2.61 -19.11 16.39
N GLU A 3 -2.69 -20.24 15.68
CA GLU A 3 -2.24 -20.36 14.28
C GLU A 3 -2.94 -19.36 13.34
N LYS A 4 -4.25 -19.15 13.52
CA LYS A 4 -5.03 -18.18 12.73
C LYS A 4 -4.60 -16.74 13.00
N ILE A 5 -4.20 -16.44 14.24
CA ILE A 5 -3.67 -15.12 14.61
C ILE A 5 -2.30 -14.91 13.97
N GLU A 6 -1.43 -15.91 14.02
CA GLU A 6 -0.10 -15.85 13.39
C GLU A 6 -0.18 -15.72 11.87
N GLU A 7 -1.09 -16.44 11.23
CA GLU A 7 -1.37 -16.29 9.79
C GLU A 7 -1.86 -14.87 9.49
N ARG A 8 -2.79 -14.33 10.30
CA ARG A 8 -3.29 -12.98 10.14
C ARG A 8 -2.19 -11.92 10.30
N HIS A 9 -1.30 -12.09 11.27
CA HIS A 9 -0.14 -11.22 11.46
C HIS A 9 0.76 -11.23 10.22
N LYS A 10 1.09 -12.39 9.66
CA LYS A 10 1.94 -12.48 8.45
C LYS A 10 1.34 -11.71 7.27
N GLU A 11 0.03 -11.79 7.09
CA GLU A 11 -0.65 -11.08 6.01
C GLU A 11 -0.69 -9.56 6.22
N ILE A 12 -0.96 -9.10 7.45
CA ILE A 12 -0.89 -7.67 7.79
C ILE A 12 0.54 -7.14 7.60
N THR A 13 1.54 -7.89 8.07
CA THR A 13 2.95 -7.55 7.86
C THR A 13 3.30 -7.48 6.38
N HIS A 14 2.77 -8.39 5.55
CA HIS A 14 2.97 -8.33 4.10
C HIS A 14 2.38 -7.05 3.49
N ILE A 15 1.16 -6.68 3.86
CA ILE A 15 0.49 -5.45 3.41
C ILE A 15 1.34 -4.23 3.76
N GLN A 16 1.70 -4.08 5.04
CA GLN A 16 2.47 -2.95 5.55
C GLN A 16 3.85 -2.84 4.89
N ASN A 17 4.57 -3.96 4.76
CA ASN A 17 5.88 -3.97 4.08
C ASN A 17 5.77 -3.64 2.59
N THR A 18 4.70 -4.06 1.92
CA THR A 18 4.47 -3.75 0.50
C THR A 18 4.20 -2.27 0.28
N ILE A 19 3.38 -1.65 1.14
CA ILE A 19 3.11 -0.22 1.11
C ILE A 19 4.38 0.57 1.38
N TRP A 20 5.14 0.20 2.41
CA TRP A 20 6.42 0.85 2.71
C TRP A 20 7.43 0.75 1.57
N ALA A 21 7.51 -0.41 0.91
CA ALA A 21 8.36 -0.57 -0.26
C ALA A 21 7.91 0.33 -1.41
N ALA A 22 6.61 0.39 -1.71
CA ALA A 22 6.07 1.26 -2.76
C ALA A 22 6.33 2.74 -2.46
N TYR A 23 6.21 3.17 -1.20
CA TYR A 23 6.54 4.53 -0.77
C TYR A 23 8.03 4.85 -0.99
N LYS A 24 8.94 3.95 -0.59
CA LYS A 24 10.38 4.16 -0.83
C LYS A 24 10.72 4.26 -2.32
N ASP A 25 10.09 3.42 -3.15
CA ASP A 25 10.27 3.49 -4.60
C ASP A 25 9.80 4.84 -5.15
N PHE A 26 8.64 5.32 -4.67
CA PHE A 26 8.12 6.65 -5.00
C PHE A 26 9.07 7.79 -4.60
N LEU A 27 9.73 7.72 -3.45
CA LEU A 27 10.71 8.75 -3.07
C LEU A 27 11.90 8.84 -4.05
N VAL A 28 12.23 7.73 -4.73
CA VAL A 28 13.34 7.67 -5.69
C VAL A 28 12.88 8.12 -7.08
N ASP A 29 11.75 7.60 -7.55
CA ASP A 29 11.29 7.79 -8.93
C ASP A 29 10.25 8.91 -9.11
N GLN A 30 9.71 9.42 -8.00
CA GLN A 30 8.65 10.44 -7.93
C GLN A 30 7.39 10.08 -8.74
N ASN A 31 7.19 8.80 -9.01
CA ASN A 31 6.16 8.31 -9.92
C ASN A 31 4.89 7.90 -9.16
N VAL A 32 3.99 8.87 -8.99
CA VAL A 32 2.67 8.65 -8.36
C VAL A 32 1.89 7.53 -9.05
N LYS A 33 1.96 7.42 -10.38
CA LYS A 33 1.24 6.38 -11.13
C LYS A 33 1.75 4.98 -10.79
N ALA A 34 3.07 4.80 -10.69
CA ALA A 34 3.67 3.52 -10.29
C ALA A 34 3.28 3.15 -8.85
N TYR A 35 3.26 4.12 -7.94
CA TYR A 35 2.77 3.93 -6.57
C TYR A 35 1.29 3.47 -6.55
N THR A 36 0.39 4.19 -7.22
CA THR A 36 -1.04 3.85 -7.28
C THR A 36 -1.29 2.48 -7.89
N GLN A 37 -0.52 2.10 -8.92
CA GLN A 37 -0.59 0.76 -9.51
C GLN A 37 -0.20 -0.33 -8.52
N LYS A 38 0.87 -0.15 -7.74
CA LYS A 38 1.26 -1.11 -6.69
C LYS A 38 0.17 -1.26 -5.63
N MET A 39 -0.47 -0.16 -5.21
CA MET A 39 -1.58 -0.21 -4.27
C MET A 39 -2.79 -0.97 -4.83
N SER A 40 -3.15 -0.73 -6.09
CA SER A 40 -4.25 -1.44 -6.75
C SER A 40 -3.97 -2.94 -6.91
N LEU A 41 -2.72 -3.33 -7.20
CA LEU A 41 -2.33 -4.74 -7.26
C LEU A 41 -2.40 -5.41 -5.89
N LEU A 42 -2.01 -4.70 -4.82
CA LEU A 42 -2.09 -5.21 -3.45
C LEU A 42 -3.54 -5.49 -3.04
N THR A 43 -4.47 -4.56 -3.30
CA THR A 43 -5.89 -4.75 -2.97
C THR A 43 -6.51 -5.88 -3.80
N LYS A 44 -6.17 -5.95 -5.10
CA LYS A 44 -6.62 -7.01 -5.99
C LYS A 44 -6.16 -8.40 -5.55
N LYS A 45 -4.91 -8.54 -5.07
CA LYS A 45 -4.39 -9.81 -4.53
C LYS A 45 -5.29 -10.37 -3.43
N TYR A 46 -5.74 -9.54 -2.49
CA TYR A 46 -6.60 -9.98 -1.39
C TYR A 46 -8.05 -10.19 -1.82
N GLN A 47 -8.51 -9.45 -2.83
CA GLN A 47 -9.78 -9.73 -3.49
C GLN A 47 -9.79 -11.12 -4.15
N GLU A 48 -8.75 -11.45 -4.93
CA GLU A 48 -8.62 -12.74 -5.62
C GLU A 48 -8.44 -13.90 -4.63
N LYS A 49 -7.81 -13.66 -3.46
CA LYS A 49 -7.73 -14.62 -2.36
C LYS A 49 -9.09 -14.88 -1.68
N GLY A 50 -10.10 -14.02 -1.91
CA GLY A 50 -11.39 -14.08 -1.24
C GLY A 50 -11.38 -13.59 0.22
N ASP A 51 -10.27 -13.00 0.69
CA ASP A 51 -10.16 -12.46 2.04
C ASP A 51 -10.61 -11.00 2.08
N LEU A 52 -11.92 -10.80 2.20
CA LEU A 52 -12.54 -9.47 2.15
C LEU A 52 -12.08 -8.54 3.27
N LEU A 53 -11.74 -9.07 4.46
CA LEU A 53 -11.24 -8.25 5.57
C LEU A 53 -9.84 -7.71 5.28
N LEU A 54 -8.94 -8.55 4.77
CA LEU A 54 -7.61 -8.09 4.37
C LEU A 54 -7.65 -7.19 3.14
N LYS A 55 -8.56 -7.44 2.21
CA LYS A 55 -8.82 -6.53 1.09
C LYS A 55 -9.19 -5.14 1.62
N SER A 56 -10.19 -5.04 2.49
CA SER A 56 -10.61 -3.76 3.05
C SER A 56 -9.51 -3.11 3.89
N PHE A 57 -8.71 -3.90 4.61
CA PHE A 57 -7.54 -3.37 5.32
C PHE A 57 -6.53 -2.74 4.35
N ALA A 58 -6.15 -3.45 3.27
CA ALA A 58 -5.24 -2.92 2.26
C ALA A 58 -5.80 -1.69 1.53
N GLU A 59 -7.12 -1.64 1.27
CA GLU A 59 -7.79 -0.48 0.66
C GLU A 59 -7.74 0.74 1.58
N ASN A 60 -8.02 0.56 2.87
CA ASN A 60 -7.97 1.64 3.85
C ASN A 60 -6.57 2.22 3.94
N GLU A 61 -5.56 1.37 4.04
CA GLU A 61 -4.16 1.81 4.04
C GLU A 61 -3.83 2.60 2.76
N ALA A 62 -4.17 2.07 1.58
CA ALA A 62 -3.93 2.76 0.32
C ALA A 62 -4.57 4.16 0.28
N ILE A 63 -5.79 4.31 0.79
CA ILE A 63 -6.51 5.59 0.89
C ILE A 63 -5.80 6.53 1.89
N THR A 64 -5.39 6.02 3.05
CA THR A 64 -4.71 6.81 4.10
C THR A 64 -3.41 7.41 3.60
N TRP A 65 -2.68 6.73 2.72
CA TRP A 65 -1.42 7.23 2.16
C TRP A 65 -1.60 8.24 1.01
N CYS A 66 -2.78 8.37 0.40
CA CYS A 66 -3.00 9.27 -0.73
C CYS A 66 -2.61 10.74 -0.45
N PRO A 67 -3.00 11.36 0.70
CA PRO A 67 -2.59 12.74 0.99
C PRO A 67 -1.08 12.90 1.06
N VAL A 68 -0.38 11.99 1.75
CA VAL A 68 1.08 12.01 1.92
C VAL A 68 1.79 11.95 0.57
N ILE A 69 1.39 11.03 -0.31
CA ILE A 69 1.99 10.89 -1.65
C ILE A 69 1.74 12.12 -2.50
N ASN A 70 0.53 12.69 -2.45
CA ASN A 70 0.19 13.89 -3.21
C ASN A 70 0.97 15.11 -2.73
N GLU A 71 1.12 15.30 -1.41
CA GLU A 71 1.92 16.39 -0.83
C GLU A 71 3.39 16.30 -1.27
N PHE A 72 4.02 15.14 -1.14
CA PHE A 72 5.39 14.96 -1.64
C PHE A 72 5.50 15.19 -3.15
N ALA A 73 4.53 14.74 -3.93
CA ALA A 73 4.54 14.95 -5.37
C ALA A 73 4.45 16.44 -5.74
N GLU A 74 3.71 17.26 -4.98
CA GLU A 74 3.70 18.72 -5.13
C GLU A 74 5.04 19.34 -4.72
N GLU A 75 5.61 18.93 -3.59
CA GLU A 75 6.93 19.42 -3.13
C GLU A 75 8.02 19.16 -4.18
N PHE A 76 8.04 17.97 -4.77
CA PHE A 76 8.99 17.62 -5.82
C PHE A 76 8.79 18.45 -7.09
N ARG A 77 7.55 18.75 -7.48
CA ARG A 77 7.26 19.63 -8.62
C ARG A 77 7.72 21.07 -8.39
N ASN A 78 7.54 21.58 -7.17
CA ASN A 78 7.90 22.96 -6.83
C ASN A 78 9.42 23.15 -6.58
N SER A 79 10.16 22.05 -6.43
CA SER A 79 11.61 22.06 -6.19
C SER A 79 12.45 21.89 -7.47
N GLN A 80 11.80 21.77 -8.64
CA GLN A 80 12.43 21.69 -9.97
C GLN A 80 12.37 23.05 -10.68
#